data_AF-A0A1Q3HVD3-F1
#
_entry.id   AF-A0A1Q3HVD3-F1
#
_cell.length_a   1.000
_cell.length_b   1.000
_cell.length_c   1.000
_cell.angle_alpha   90.00
_cell.angle_beta   90.00
_cell.angle_gamma   90.00
#
_symmetry.space_group_name_H-M   'P 1'
#
loop_
_entity.id
_entity.type
_entity.pdbx_description
1 polymer ?
#
loop_
_entity_poly.entity_id
_entity_poly.type
_entity_poly.pdbx_seq_one_letter_code
_entity_poly.pdbx_strand_id
1 'polypeptide(L)'
;MHPGLSTSFFFDAKLGRVELTGREHFRVIEDERGLALVPTRALMRGERVPMTVFFQEGTAPTSARFILVVHASEAARQVEVTRQPRTLASYREGEQQARAEVWQCREDKARLEARCSGQAGLLGLLAQGLLGEGGIADKTITQSVISRPGNTLTSIMARSYRSSATHGEDGGKRVRLAVELSLMNNGSTPWTPAGAVLVGPDGMEWKALGVSPLEPIAPGELGRVGVEVETTEEAARGVFNLKLWGQEASGGSEFFDGVTFP
;
A
#
# COMPACT_ATOMS: atom_id res chain seq x y z
N MET A 1 -7.53 -11.72 -29.66
CA MET A 1 -7.35 -12.88 -30.57
C MET A 1 -8.51 -13.85 -30.35
N HIS A 2 -8.92 -14.59 -31.39
CA HIS A 2 -10.02 -15.56 -31.30
C HIS A 2 -9.48 -16.96 -31.60
N PRO A 3 -9.90 -18.03 -30.87
CA PRO A 3 -9.33 -19.38 -31.01
C PRO A 3 -9.45 -20.00 -32.41
N GLY A 4 -10.41 -19.54 -33.22
CA GLY A 4 -10.62 -20.01 -34.59
C GLY A 4 -10.23 -19.04 -35.71
N LEU A 5 -9.56 -17.92 -35.40
CA LEU A 5 -9.15 -16.93 -36.41
C LEU A 5 -7.64 -16.66 -36.33
N SER A 6 -7.03 -16.43 -37.49
CA SER A 6 -5.65 -15.93 -37.57
C SER A 6 -5.59 -14.45 -37.17
N THR A 7 -4.53 -14.08 -36.46
CA THR A 7 -4.15 -12.67 -36.25
C THR A 7 -2.82 -12.40 -36.94
N SER A 8 -2.82 -11.44 -37.85
CA SER A 8 -1.64 -11.00 -38.59
C SER A 8 -1.11 -9.67 -38.05
N PHE A 9 0.20 -9.59 -37.89
CA PHE A 9 0.94 -8.39 -37.53
C PHE A 9 1.80 -7.97 -38.71
N PHE A 10 1.74 -6.69 -39.06
CA PHE A 10 2.58 -6.09 -40.10
C PHE A 10 3.45 -5.01 -39.47
N PHE A 11 4.74 -5.03 -39.80
CA PHE A 11 5.74 -4.15 -39.23
C PHE A 11 6.37 -3.31 -40.34
N ASP A 12 6.65 -2.05 -40.04
CA ASP A 12 7.41 -1.16 -40.92
C ASP A 12 8.92 -1.48 -40.94
N ALA A 13 9.41 -2.24 -39.95
CA ALA A 13 10.79 -2.68 -39.81
C ALA A 13 10.94 -4.20 -39.96
N LYS A 14 12.14 -4.64 -40.37
CA LYS A 14 12.43 -6.08 -40.53
C LYS A 14 12.43 -6.81 -39.19
N LEU A 15 11.82 -7.98 -39.18
CA LEU A 15 11.76 -8.88 -38.04
C LEU A 15 13.09 -9.65 -37.89
N GLY A 16 13.58 -9.75 -36.65
CA GLY A 16 14.77 -10.52 -36.30
C GLY A 16 14.44 -11.81 -35.57
N ARG A 17 13.80 -11.71 -34.40
CA ARG A 17 13.43 -12.87 -33.56
C ARG A 17 12.06 -12.64 -32.94
N VAL A 18 11.24 -13.69 -32.86
CA VAL A 18 9.94 -13.65 -32.18
C VAL A 18 9.93 -14.61 -31.00
N GLU A 19 9.77 -14.06 -29.80
CA GLU A 19 9.51 -14.81 -28.58
C GLU A 19 8.01 -14.84 -28.31
N LEU A 20 7.41 -16.03 -28.37
CA LEU A 20 5.99 -16.23 -28.07
C LEU A 20 5.86 -17.23 -26.93
N THR A 21 5.16 -16.83 -25.86
CA THR A 21 4.90 -17.73 -24.73
C THR A 21 3.97 -18.85 -25.18
N GLY A 22 4.36 -20.10 -24.95
CA GLY A 22 3.58 -21.25 -25.41
C GLY A 22 3.50 -21.35 -26.94
N ARG A 23 4.60 -21.05 -27.65
CA ARG A 23 4.72 -21.06 -29.12
C ARG A 23 4.21 -22.36 -29.75
N GLU A 24 4.34 -23.48 -29.08
CA GLU A 24 3.83 -24.80 -29.49
C GLU A 24 2.31 -24.86 -29.72
N HIS A 25 1.58 -23.92 -29.13
CA HIS A 25 0.13 -23.78 -29.26
C HIS A 25 -0.31 -22.96 -30.48
N PHE A 26 0.65 -22.52 -31.27
CA PHE A 26 0.46 -21.65 -32.41
C PHE A 26 1.21 -22.21 -33.61
N ARG A 27 0.55 -22.16 -34.77
CA ARG A 27 1.25 -22.16 -36.04
C ARG A 27 1.66 -20.72 -36.32
N VAL A 28 2.97 -20.51 -36.32
CA VAL A 28 3.59 -19.20 -36.51
C VAL A 28 4.14 -19.13 -37.93
N ILE A 29 3.71 -18.13 -38.69
CA ILE A 29 4.22 -17.84 -40.03
C ILE A 29 4.94 -16.50 -39.94
N GLU A 30 6.26 -16.54 -40.07
CA GLU A 30 7.13 -15.37 -40.05
C GLU A 30 7.56 -15.04 -41.49
N ASP A 31 7.50 -13.76 -41.83
CA ASP A 31 8.03 -13.16 -43.05
C ASP A 31 8.94 -11.98 -42.66
N GLU A 32 9.65 -11.37 -43.61
CA GLU A 32 10.59 -10.28 -43.32
C GLU A 32 9.96 -9.12 -42.52
N ARG A 33 8.69 -8.82 -42.75
CA ARG A 33 7.94 -7.72 -42.10
C ARG A 33 6.56 -8.15 -41.60
N GLY A 34 6.30 -9.45 -41.59
CA GLY A 34 4.99 -10.01 -41.30
C GLY A 34 5.07 -11.14 -40.27
N LEU A 35 4.07 -11.22 -39.40
CA LEU A 35 3.91 -12.33 -38.47
C LEU A 35 2.44 -12.72 -38.43
N ALA A 36 2.10 -13.94 -38.85
CA ALA A 36 0.77 -14.49 -38.67
C ALA A 36 0.76 -15.57 -37.58
N LEU A 37 -0.18 -15.43 -36.65
CA LEU A 37 -0.42 -16.38 -35.58
C LEU A 37 -1.74 -17.09 -35.80
N VAL A 38 -1.68 -18.41 -35.92
CA VAL A 38 -2.86 -19.26 -36.03
C VAL A 38 -2.90 -20.20 -34.81
N PRO A 39 -3.89 -20.07 -33.91
CA PRO A 39 -4.03 -21.00 -32.79
C PRO A 39 -4.25 -22.43 -33.31
N THR A 40 -3.50 -23.40 -32.78
CA THR A 40 -3.61 -24.83 -33.17
C THR A 40 -4.35 -25.68 -32.12
N ARG A 41 -4.57 -25.14 -30.93
CA ARG A 41 -5.37 -25.75 -29.86
C ARG A 41 -6.43 -24.77 -29.35
N ALA A 42 -7.38 -25.29 -28.59
CA ALA A 42 -8.31 -24.48 -27.81
C ALA A 42 -7.54 -23.69 -26.76
N LEU A 43 -7.59 -22.36 -26.85
CA LEU A 43 -7.07 -21.43 -25.86
C LEU A 43 -8.19 -21.02 -24.92
N MET A 44 -7.86 -20.81 -23.64
CA MET A 44 -8.86 -20.45 -22.64
C MET A 44 -9.31 -19.01 -22.82
N ARG A 45 -10.60 -18.73 -22.64
CA ARG A 45 -11.13 -17.36 -22.70
C ARG A 45 -10.44 -16.50 -21.63
N GLY A 46 -9.95 -15.33 -22.03
CA GLY A 46 -9.22 -14.42 -21.15
C GLY A 46 -7.74 -14.75 -20.95
N GLU A 47 -7.25 -15.86 -21.53
CA GLU A 47 -5.83 -16.20 -21.54
C GLU A 47 -5.02 -15.04 -22.15
N ARG A 48 -3.93 -14.68 -21.49
CA ARG A 48 -3.03 -13.60 -21.88
C ARG A 48 -1.72 -14.24 -22.30
N VAL A 49 -1.40 -14.13 -23.59
CA VAL A 49 -0.19 -14.73 -24.16
C VAL A 49 0.81 -13.61 -24.46
N PRO A 50 1.89 -13.46 -23.66
CA PRO A 50 2.94 -12.49 -23.96
C PRO A 50 3.70 -12.87 -25.22
N MET A 51 3.94 -11.87 -26.07
CA MET A 51 4.74 -11.98 -27.28
C MET A 51 5.72 -10.81 -27.34
N THR A 52 6.99 -11.08 -27.63
CA THR A 52 8.02 -10.08 -27.86
C THR A 52 8.59 -10.27 -29.27
N VAL A 53 8.60 -9.20 -30.05
CA VAL A 53 9.14 -9.17 -31.41
C VAL A 53 10.38 -8.29 -31.39
N PHE A 54 11.53 -8.87 -31.74
CA PHE A 54 12.80 -8.16 -31.87
C PHE A 54 13.02 -7.75 -33.32
N PHE A 55 13.39 -6.49 -33.54
CA PHE A 55 13.69 -5.97 -34.87
C PHE A 55 15.14 -6.29 -35.25
N GLN A 56 15.37 -6.55 -36.53
CA GLN A 56 16.71 -6.86 -37.05
C GLN A 56 17.64 -5.63 -37.01
N GLU A 57 17.06 -4.44 -37.17
CA GLU A 57 17.79 -3.18 -37.13
C GLU A 57 17.94 -2.69 -35.69
N GLY A 58 19.20 -2.60 -35.22
CA GLY A 58 19.57 -2.20 -33.84
C GLY A 58 19.23 -0.76 -33.42
N THR A 59 18.35 -0.08 -34.15
CA THR A 59 17.78 1.21 -33.75
C THR A 59 16.86 1.05 -32.52
N ALA A 60 16.63 2.11 -31.75
CA ALA A 60 15.71 2.07 -30.61
C ALA A 60 14.27 2.43 -31.05
N PRO A 61 13.22 1.72 -30.62
CA PRO A 61 13.25 0.52 -29.77
C PRO A 61 13.73 -0.74 -30.53
N THR A 62 14.51 -1.59 -29.88
CA THR A 62 15.05 -2.83 -30.46
C THR A 62 14.04 -3.98 -30.49
N SER A 63 12.94 -3.85 -29.75
CA SER A 63 11.84 -4.81 -29.71
C SER A 63 10.51 -4.14 -29.40
N ALA A 64 9.40 -4.83 -29.69
CA ALA A 64 8.05 -4.48 -29.31
C ALA A 64 7.41 -5.64 -28.54
N ARG A 65 6.75 -5.35 -27.42
CA ARG A 65 6.06 -6.35 -26.59
C ARG A 65 4.55 -6.20 -26.71
N PHE A 66 3.88 -7.32 -26.95
CA PHE A 66 2.44 -7.44 -27.09
C PHE A 66 1.90 -8.42 -26.04
N ILE A 67 0.64 -8.23 -25.65
CA ILE A 67 -0.11 -9.20 -24.85
C ILE A 67 -1.33 -9.60 -25.68
N LEU A 68 -1.34 -10.83 -26.17
CA LEU A 68 -2.47 -11.36 -26.93
C LEU A 68 -3.53 -11.83 -25.95
N VAL A 69 -4.69 -11.16 -25.95
CA VAL A 69 -5.82 -11.52 -25.08
C VAL A 69 -6.83 -12.34 -25.87
N VAL A 70 -7.14 -13.54 -25.39
CA VAL A 70 -8.14 -14.43 -26.02
C VAL A 70 -9.55 -13.96 -25.69
N HIS A 71 -10.33 -13.60 -26.71
CA HIS A 71 -11.72 -13.16 -26.56
C HIS A 71 -12.65 -14.01 -27.43
N ALA A 72 -13.87 -14.26 -26.94
CA ALA A 72 -14.81 -15.21 -27.53
C ALA A 72 -15.51 -14.69 -28.80
N SER A 73 -15.55 -13.37 -28.99
CA SER A 73 -16.29 -12.72 -30.09
C SER A 73 -15.55 -11.56 -30.75
N GLU A 74 -14.40 -11.15 -30.20
CA GLU A 74 -13.64 -9.99 -30.70
C GLU A 74 -12.21 -10.41 -31.02
N ALA A 75 -11.74 -10.08 -32.22
CA ALA A 75 -10.36 -10.28 -32.58
C ALA A 75 -9.90 -9.24 -33.58
N ALA A 76 -8.80 -8.57 -33.23
CA ALA A 76 -7.96 -7.94 -34.23
C ALA A 76 -7.45 -9.03 -35.18
N ARG A 77 -7.91 -9.00 -36.43
CA ARG A 77 -7.42 -9.87 -37.51
C ARG A 77 -6.11 -9.35 -38.08
N GLN A 78 -5.93 -8.04 -38.04
CA GLN A 78 -4.78 -7.33 -38.56
C GLN A 78 -4.35 -6.26 -37.55
N VAL A 79 -3.06 -6.21 -37.27
CA VAL A 79 -2.42 -5.19 -36.43
C VAL A 79 -1.26 -4.62 -37.22
N GLU A 80 -1.28 -3.31 -37.46
CA GLU A 80 -0.18 -2.60 -38.10
C GLU A 80 0.67 -1.93 -37.02
N VAL A 81 1.97 -2.16 -37.07
CA VAL A 81 2.92 -1.73 -36.06
C VAL A 81 3.92 -0.81 -36.74
N THR A 82 3.77 0.48 -36.44
CA THR A 82 4.71 1.50 -36.88
C THR A 82 5.71 1.79 -35.77
N ARG A 83 6.99 1.62 -36.06
CA ARG A 83 8.09 1.89 -35.16
C ARG A 83 8.56 3.33 -35.35
N GLN A 84 8.29 4.17 -34.36
CA GLN A 84 8.89 5.50 -34.28
C GLN A 84 10.29 5.38 -33.65
N PRO A 85 11.38 5.69 -34.39
CA PRO A 85 12.72 5.67 -33.83
C PRO A 85 12.82 6.67 -32.68
N ARG A 86 13.22 6.21 -31.49
CA ARG A 86 13.45 7.13 -30.37
C ARG A 86 14.75 7.87 -30.59
N THR A 87 14.67 9.18 -30.78
CA THR A 87 15.83 10.06 -30.91
C THR A 87 16.46 10.32 -29.54
N LEU A 88 17.74 10.69 -29.51
CA LEU A 88 18.42 11.14 -28.29
C LEU A 88 17.69 12.33 -27.63
N ALA A 89 17.04 13.18 -28.45
CA ALA A 89 16.22 14.28 -27.96
C ALA A 89 15.01 13.77 -27.15
N SER A 90 14.29 12.77 -27.66
CA SER A 90 13.17 12.15 -26.94
C SER A 90 13.58 11.54 -25.60
N TYR A 91 14.77 10.93 -25.51
CA TYR A 91 15.30 10.46 -24.23
C TYR A 91 15.58 11.61 -23.25
N ARG A 92 16.22 12.69 -23.73
CA ARG A 92 16.51 13.86 -22.90
C ARG A 92 15.25 14.55 -22.40
N GLU A 93 14.23 14.68 -23.25
CA GLU A 93 12.92 15.21 -22.88
C GLU A 93 12.26 14.34 -21.81
N GLY A 94 12.27 13.01 -21.97
CA GLY A 94 11.74 12.09 -20.98
C GLY A 94 12.47 12.19 -19.63
N GLU A 95 13.80 12.30 -19.63
CA GLU A 95 14.57 12.52 -18.40
C GLU A 95 14.26 13.86 -17.74
N GLN A 96 14.10 14.93 -18.52
CA GLN A 96 13.75 16.25 -18.00
C GLN A 96 12.36 16.23 -17.37
N GLN A 97 11.39 15.62 -18.05
CA GLN A 97 10.03 15.47 -17.53
C GLN A 97 10.00 14.68 -16.22
N ALA A 98 10.71 13.54 -16.16
CA ALA A 98 10.80 12.74 -14.94
C ALA A 98 11.46 13.51 -13.78
N ARG A 99 12.50 14.32 -14.06
CA ARG A 99 13.12 15.18 -13.04
C ARG A 99 12.16 16.27 -12.56
N ALA A 100 11.39 16.88 -13.46
CA ALA A 100 10.40 17.89 -13.12
C ALA A 100 9.29 17.31 -12.22
N GLU A 101 8.77 16.12 -12.55
CA GLU A 101 7.77 15.40 -11.75
C GLU A 101 8.30 15.06 -10.35
N VAL A 102 9.55 14.58 -10.24
CA VAL A 102 10.19 14.34 -8.94
C VAL A 102 10.30 15.62 -8.13
N TRP A 103 10.65 16.73 -8.76
CA TRP A 103 10.78 18.01 -8.07
C TRP A 103 9.42 18.51 -7.55
N GLN A 104 8.39 18.44 -8.38
CA GLN A 104 7.02 18.78 -8.00
C GLN A 104 6.51 17.93 -6.84
N CYS A 105 6.71 16.61 -6.91
CA CYS A 105 6.31 15.69 -5.85
C CYS A 105 7.00 16.01 -4.51
N ARG A 106 8.28 16.39 -4.54
CA ARG A 106 9.02 16.81 -3.33
C ARG A 106 8.46 18.09 -2.73
N GLU A 107 8.09 19.05 -3.56
CA GLU A 107 7.53 20.32 -3.08
C GLU A 107 6.12 20.14 -2.52
N ASP A 108 5.28 19.35 -3.18
CA ASP A 108 3.95 18.99 -2.69
C ASP A 108 4.05 18.27 -1.34
N LYS A 109 4.99 17.33 -1.19
CA LYS A 109 5.29 16.69 0.09
C LYS A 109 5.69 17.71 1.16
N ALA A 110 6.64 18.59 0.87
CA ALA A 110 7.10 19.61 1.82
C ALA A 110 5.96 20.55 2.24
N ARG A 111 5.10 20.94 1.30
CA ARG A 111 3.91 21.76 1.57
C ARG A 111 2.90 21.03 2.45
N LEU A 112 2.64 19.75 2.19
CA LEU A 112 1.75 18.93 3.01
C LEU A 112 2.31 18.77 4.44
N GLU A 113 3.60 18.49 4.59
CA GLU A 113 4.26 18.38 5.88
C GLU A 113 4.19 19.70 6.67
N ALA A 114 4.42 20.84 6.01
CA ALA A 114 4.30 22.16 6.64
C ALA A 114 2.86 22.49 7.08
N ARG A 115 1.85 22.04 6.34
CA ARG A 115 0.43 22.22 6.72
C ARG A 115 0.05 21.32 7.91
N CYS A 116 0.48 20.06 7.88
CA CYS A 116 0.18 19.09 8.93
C CYS A 116 0.95 19.38 10.24
N SER A 117 2.16 19.93 10.16
CA SER A 117 2.94 20.28 11.36
C SER A 117 2.26 21.36 12.21
N GLY A 118 1.56 22.31 11.58
CA GLY A 118 0.72 23.29 12.28
C GLY A 118 -0.50 22.68 12.98
N GLN A 119 -1.01 21.54 12.48
CA GLN A 119 -2.13 20.79 13.07
C GLN A 119 -1.69 19.80 14.16
N ALA A 120 -0.41 19.44 14.20
CA ALA A 120 0.17 18.53 15.19
C ALA A 120 0.61 19.21 16.51
N GLY A 121 0.59 20.55 16.56
CA GLY A 121 0.92 21.31 17.77
C GLY A 121 -0.28 21.58 18.70
N LEU A 122 -0.03 22.18 19.87
CA LEU A 122 -1.07 22.54 20.85
C LEU A 122 -2.17 23.43 20.25
N LEU A 123 -1.80 24.36 19.36
CA LEU A 123 -2.77 25.19 18.63
C LEU A 123 -3.65 24.36 17.68
N GLY A 124 -3.10 23.29 17.10
CA GLY A 124 -3.86 22.34 16.29
C GLY A 124 -4.86 21.53 17.11
N LEU A 125 -4.48 21.11 18.32
CA LEU A 125 -5.40 20.43 19.25
C LEU A 125 -6.52 21.36 19.73
N LEU A 126 -6.21 22.64 20.00
CA LEU A 126 -7.21 23.66 20.35
C LEU A 126 -8.18 23.94 19.19
N ALA A 127 -7.65 24.11 17.97
CA ALA A 127 -8.47 24.37 16.78
C ALA A 127 -9.39 23.19 16.44
N GLN A 128 -8.98 21.96 16.76
CA GLN A 128 -9.80 20.75 16.62
C GLN A 128 -10.71 20.50 17.82
N GLY A 129 -10.66 21.33 18.86
CA GLY A 129 -11.41 21.17 20.11
C GLY A 129 -10.96 20.00 21.00
N LEU A 130 -9.89 19.30 20.64
CA LEU A 130 -9.38 18.14 21.39
C LEU A 130 -8.76 18.54 22.74
N LEU A 131 -8.34 19.80 22.88
CA LEU A 131 -7.80 20.37 24.11
C LEU A 131 -8.77 21.42 24.66
N GLY A 132 -9.45 21.11 25.76
CA GLY A 132 -10.40 22.01 26.44
C GLY A 132 -9.90 22.50 27.81
N GLU A 133 -10.80 23.08 28.61
CA GLU A 133 -10.51 23.67 29.94
C GLU A 133 -9.93 22.64 30.95
N GLY A 134 -10.18 21.35 30.74
CA GLY A 134 -9.60 20.24 31.51
C GLY A 134 -8.36 19.58 30.88
N GLY A 135 -7.90 20.06 29.73
CA GLY A 135 -6.77 19.49 29.01
C GLY A 135 -7.03 18.10 28.39
N ILE A 136 -5.96 17.33 28.22
CA ILE A 136 -6.02 15.90 27.87
C ILE A 136 -5.93 15.13 29.19
N ALA A 137 -6.97 14.37 29.52
CA ALA A 137 -6.95 13.51 30.68
C ALA A 137 -6.03 12.32 30.42
N ASP A 138 -5.32 11.87 31.45
CA ASP A 138 -4.41 10.74 31.35
C ASP A 138 -4.66 9.71 32.46
N LYS A 139 -4.27 8.47 32.22
CA LYS A 139 -4.34 7.38 33.21
C LYS A 139 -3.22 6.38 33.00
N THR A 140 -2.48 6.11 34.07
CA THR A 140 -1.51 5.01 34.11
C THR A 140 -2.24 3.67 34.14
N ILE A 141 -1.96 2.81 33.16
CA ILE A 141 -2.61 1.50 32.98
C ILE A 141 -1.60 0.33 32.94
N THR A 142 -0.34 0.58 33.30
CA THR A 142 0.73 -0.44 33.32
C THR A 142 0.34 -1.74 34.01
N GLN A 143 -0.40 -1.67 35.12
CA GLN A 143 -0.79 -2.87 35.87
C GLN A 143 -2.00 -3.60 35.30
N SER A 144 -2.87 -2.92 34.55
CA SER A 144 -4.06 -3.54 33.96
C SER A 144 -3.79 -4.09 32.57
N VAL A 145 -2.79 -3.55 31.85
CA VAL A 145 -2.43 -3.99 30.51
C VAL A 145 -1.63 -5.28 30.55
N ILE A 146 -2.21 -6.36 30.01
CA ILE A 146 -1.61 -7.70 29.99
C ILE A 146 -1.26 -8.07 28.54
N SER A 147 0.00 -8.42 28.30
CA SER A 147 0.43 -8.97 27.01
C SER A 147 0.00 -10.43 26.92
N ARG A 148 -0.69 -10.84 25.84
CA ARG A 148 -1.20 -12.22 25.74
C ARG A 148 -0.07 -13.25 25.61
N PRO A 149 -0.29 -14.49 26.08
CA PRO A 149 0.60 -15.61 25.78
C PRO A 149 0.74 -15.79 24.26
N GLY A 150 1.97 -15.77 23.75
CA GLY A 150 2.27 -15.86 22.32
C GLY A 150 2.69 -14.54 21.67
N ASN A 151 2.51 -13.41 22.38
CA ASN A 151 3.11 -12.14 21.98
C ASN A 151 4.63 -12.23 22.00
N THR A 152 5.28 -11.65 20.98
CA THR A 152 6.73 -11.41 21.01
C THR A 152 7.08 -10.11 21.74
N LEU A 153 6.10 -9.20 21.84
CA LEU A 153 6.26 -7.93 22.54
C LEU A 153 5.63 -7.97 23.94
N THR A 154 6.37 -7.50 24.92
CA THR A 154 5.87 -7.36 26.30
C THR A 154 5.74 -5.90 26.67
N SER A 155 4.56 -5.51 27.14
CA SER A 155 4.33 -4.18 27.69
C SER A 155 5.00 -4.05 29.06
N ILE A 156 5.96 -3.13 29.16
CA ILE A 156 6.67 -2.78 30.40
C ILE A 156 6.00 -1.60 31.10
N MET A 157 5.50 -0.64 30.33
CA MET A 157 4.75 0.51 30.81
C MET A 157 3.61 0.83 29.85
N ALA A 158 2.48 1.27 30.39
CA ALA A 158 1.34 1.68 29.59
C ALA A 158 0.63 2.89 30.19
N ARG A 159 0.32 3.86 29.34
CA ARG A 159 -0.47 5.04 29.69
C ARG A 159 -1.55 5.26 28.64
N SER A 160 -2.71 5.72 29.08
CA SER A 160 -3.82 6.06 28.20
C SER A 160 -4.18 7.51 28.36
N TYR A 161 -4.77 8.08 27.32
CA TYR A 161 -5.15 9.47 27.25
C TYR A 161 -6.52 9.61 26.60
N ARG A 162 -7.24 10.65 26.99
CA ARG A 162 -8.53 11.02 26.43
C ARG A 162 -8.62 12.53 26.23
N SER A 163 -8.99 12.92 25.02
CA SER A 163 -9.22 14.33 24.68
C SER A 163 -10.50 14.87 25.33
N SER A 164 -10.66 16.18 25.32
CA SER A 164 -11.97 16.80 25.56
C SER A 164 -12.98 16.35 24.48
N ALA A 165 -14.26 16.26 24.85
CA ALA A 165 -15.31 15.90 23.90
C ALA A 165 -15.58 17.05 22.93
N THR A 166 -15.60 16.75 21.65
CA THR A 166 -15.87 17.69 20.56
C THR A 166 -17.17 17.32 19.87
N HIS A 167 -17.84 18.30 19.25
CA HIS A 167 -18.99 17.99 18.41
C HIS A 167 -18.50 17.46 17.06
N GLY A 168 -18.91 16.25 16.70
CA GLY A 168 -18.72 15.70 15.36
C GLY A 168 -19.67 16.35 14.36
N GLU A 169 -19.42 16.14 13.06
CA GLU A 169 -20.24 16.67 11.95
C GLU A 169 -21.71 16.24 12.05
N ASP A 170 -21.97 15.06 12.62
CA ASP A 170 -23.30 14.49 12.85
C ASP A 170 -24.00 15.04 14.11
N GLY A 171 -23.39 16.01 14.81
CA GLY A 171 -23.88 16.61 16.06
C GLY A 171 -23.59 15.78 17.34
N GLY A 172 -23.15 14.54 17.21
CA GLY A 172 -22.75 13.67 18.33
C GLY A 172 -21.42 14.07 18.96
N LYS A 173 -21.22 13.78 20.25
CA LYS A 173 -19.95 14.05 20.94
C LYS A 173 -18.92 12.98 20.61
N ARG A 174 -17.78 13.40 20.07
CA ARG A 174 -16.62 12.56 19.76
C ARG A 174 -15.47 12.85 20.72
N VAL A 175 -14.65 11.84 20.96
CA VAL A 175 -13.42 11.93 21.74
C VAL A 175 -12.31 11.23 20.98
N ARG A 176 -11.08 11.74 21.13
CA ARG A 176 -9.88 11.00 20.78
C ARG A 176 -9.33 10.28 21.98
N LEU A 177 -8.95 9.02 21.76
CA LEU A 177 -8.29 8.19 22.74
C LEU A 177 -6.88 7.87 22.22
N ALA A 178 -5.90 7.89 23.11
CA ALA A 178 -4.56 7.45 22.78
C ALA A 178 -4.04 6.45 23.82
N VAL A 179 -3.24 5.49 23.35
CA VAL A 179 -2.55 4.52 24.20
C VAL A 179 -1.07 4.61 23.87
N GLU A 180 -0.25 4.79 24.89
CA GLU A 180 1.21 4.79 24.82
C GLU A 180 1.73 3.56 25.56
N LEU A 181 2.47 2.72 24.85
CA LEU A 181 3.08 1.50 25.36
C LEU A 181 4.60 1.59 25.26
N SER A 182 5.31 1.22 26.32
CA SER A 182 6.72 0.88 26.25
C SER A 182 6.84 -0.63 26.09
N LEU A 183 7.21 -1.09 24.90
CA LEU A 183 7.25 -2.48 24.50
C LEU A 183 8.69 -3.00 24.46
N MET A 184 8.96 -4.09 25.17
CA MET A 184 10.19 -4.86 25.06
C MET A 184 10.02 -5.92 23.96
N ASN A 185 10.92 -5.95 22.97
CA ASN A 185 10.90 -7.00 21.96
C ASN A 185 11.66 -8.23 22.46
N ASN A 186 10.93 -9.28 22.84
CA ASN A 186 11.51 -10.56 23.26
C ASN A 186 11.59 -11.57 22.11
N GLY A 187 11.22 -11.17 20.89
CA GLY A 187 11.34 -11.96 19.67
C GLY A 187 12.78 -12.02 19.14
N SER A 188 12.98 -12.78 18.06
CA SER A 188 14.27 -12.94 17.40
C SER A 188 14.48 -12.03 16.20
N THR A 189 13.45 -11.27 15.79
CA THR A 189 13.49 -10.35 14.65
C THR A 189 13.12 -8.94 15.09
N PRO A 190 13.66 -7.90 14.44
CA PRO A 190 13.15 -6.54 14.61
C PRO A 190 11.64 -6.48 14.33
N TRP A 191 10.93 -5.62 15.04
CA TRP A 191 9.49 -5.46 14.88
C TRP A 191 9.16 -3.99 14.59
N THR A 192 8.47 -3.74 13.47
CA THR A 192 8.13 -2.37 13.04
C THR A 192 6.62 -2.17 13.09
N PRO A 193 6.09 -1.18 13.82
CA PRO A 193 4.65 -0.94 13.88
C PRO A 193 4.06 -0.66 12.49
N ALA A 194 3.00 -1.39 12.11
CA ALA A 194 2.29 -1.17 10.84
C ALA A 194 0.86 -0.68 11.02
N GLY A 195 0.22 -1.06 12.13
CA GLY A 195 -1.16 -0.67 12.39
C GLY A 195 -1.67 -1.21 13.71
N ALA A 196 -2.85 -0.71 14.07
CA ALA A 196 -3.51 -1.07 15.30
C ALA A 196 -5.04 -1.05 15.17
N VAL A 197 -5.70 -1.87 15.98
CA VAL A 197 -7.15 -1.85 16.21
C VAL A 197 -7.38 -1.87 17.71
N LEU A 198 -8.24 -0.98 18.19
CA LEU A 198 -8.78 -1.03 19.53
C LEU A 198 -10.11 -1.77 19.50
N VAL A 199 -10.24 -2.82 20.30
CA VAL A 199 -11.44 -3.65 20.39
C VAL A 199 -12.16 -3.35 21.69
N GLY A 200 -13.41 -2.94 21.60
CA GLY A 200 -14.28 -2.64 22.73
C GLY A 200 -14.84 -3.86 23.45
N PRO A 201 -15.51 -3.63 24.59
CA PRO A 201 -16.15 -4.69 25.36
C PRO A 201 -17.23 -5.44 24.56
N ASP A 202 -17.93 -4.75 23.67
CA ASP A 202 -18.97 -5.33 22.81
C ASP A 202 -18.40 -5.99 21.53
N GLY A 203 -17.07 -6.11 21.43
CA GLY A 203 -16.38 -6.63 20.26
C GLY A 203 -16.29 -5.65 19.07
N MET A 204 -16.77 -4.42 19.24
CA MET A 204 -16.63 -3.37 18.22
C MET A 204 -15.17 -3.00 18.01
N GLU A 205 -14.76 -2.85 16.75
CA GLU A 205 -13.39 -2.55 16.37
C GLU A 205 -13.24 -1.11 15.88
N TRP A 206 -12.33 -0.34 16.47
CA TRP A 206 -11.89 0.97 15.99
C TRP A 206 -10.49 0.87 15.42
N LYS A 207 -10.38 1.10 14.11
CA LYS A 207 -9.07 1.19 13.44
C LYS A 207 -8.34 2.44 13.91
N ALA A 208 -7.06 2.29 14.25
CA ALA A 208 -6.22 3.42 14.61
C ALA A 208 -6.11 4.44 13.46
N LEU A 209 -6.18 5.72 13.84
CA LEU A 209 -5.87 6.85 12.96
C LEU A 209 -4.39 6.89 12.62
N GLY A 210 -3.54 6.40 13.53
CA GLY A 210 -2.11 6.28 13.33
C GLY A 210 -1.46 5.43 14.42
N VAL A 211 -0.24 4.95 14.11
CA VAL A 211 0.66 4.29 15.05
C VAL A 211 2.03 4.96 14.91
N SER A 212 2.68 5.27 16.03
CA SER A 212 3.98 5.95 16.03
C SER A 212 4.92 5.39 17.11
N PRO A 213 6.24 5.48 16.95
CA PRO A 213 6.91 5.87 15.72
C PRO A 213 6.94 4.69 14.73
N LEU A 214 7.40 4.93 13.51
CA LEU A 214 7.47 3.89 12.47
C LEU A 214 8.86 3.23 12.41
N GLU A 215 9.70 3.43 13.42
CA GLU A 215 11.02 2.79 13.52
C GLU A 215 10.94 1.36 14.08
N PRO A 216 11.84 0.46 13.63
CA PRO A 216 11.89 -0.90 14.13
C PRO A 216 12.42 -0.97 15.57
N ILE A 217 11.78 -1.80 16.39
CA ILE A 217 12.26 -2.21 17.71
C ILE A 217 13.10 -3.48 17.54
N ALA A 218 14.41 -3.39 17.76
CA ALA A 218 15.30 -4.54 17.62
C ALA A 218 15.07 -5.59 18.73
N PRO A 219 15.45 -6.86 18.52
CA PRO A 219 15.43 -7.88 19.57
C PRO A 219 16.18 -7.45 20.83
N GLY A 220 15.55 -7.60 22.00
CA GLY A 220 16.09 -7.21 23.30
C GLY A 220 16.03 -5.70 23.60
N GLU A 221 15.56 -4.88 22.66
CA GLU A 221 15.44 -3.44 22.83
C GLU A 221 14.03 -3.03 23.26
N LEU A 222 13.98 -1.88 23.93
CA LEU A 222 12.74 -1.21 24.33
C LEU A 222 12.35 -0.17 23.28
N GLY A 223 11.11 -0.23 22.78
CA GLY A 223 10.52 0.79 21.92
C GLY A 223 9.26 1.37 22.52
N ARG A 224 8.96 2.63 22.20
CA ARG A 224 7.71 3.29 22.59
C ARG A 224 6.74 3.22 21.41
N VAL A 225 5.50 2.82 21.62
CA VAL A 225 4.45 2.78 20.61
C VAL A 225 3.23 3.54 21.08
N GLY A 226 2.85 4.58 20.35
CA GLY A 226 1.63 5.34 20.51
C GLY A 226 0.59 4.93 19.47
N VAL A 227 -0.66 4.75 19.91
CA VAL A 227 -1.82 4.46 19.07
C VAL A 227 -2.89 5.48 19.35
N GLU A 228 -3.53 6.01 18.30
CA GLU A 228 -4.61 6.98 18.43
C GLU A 228 -5.87 6.53 17.69
N VAL A 229 -7.03 6.68 18.32
CA VAL A 229 -8.36 6.36 17.76
C VAL A 229 -9.35 7.48 18.03
N GLU A 230 -10.36 7.62 17.17
CA GLU A 230 -11.52 8.48 17.40
C GLU A 230 -12.78 7.63 17.58
N THR A 231 -13.59 7.98 18.57
CA THR A 231 -14.84 7.29 18.88
C THR A 231 -15.85 8.26 19.52
N THR A 232 -17.07 7.80 19.80
CA THR A 232 -18.05 8.60 20.56
C THR A 232 -17.73 8.59 22.05
N GLU A 233 -18.22 9.58 22.76
CA GLU A 233 -18.00 9.70 24.21
C GLU A 233 -18.52 8.47 24.99
N GLU A 234 -19.65 7.92 24.57
CA GLU A 234 -20.29 6.76 25.20
C GLU A 234 -19.47 5.48 24.96
N ALA A 235 -18.96 5.31 23.74
CA ALA A 235 -18.21 4.13 23.33
C ALA A 235 -16.77 4.10 23.85
N ALA A 236 -16.28 5.21 24.44
CA ALA A 236 -14.98 5.29 25.09
C ALA A 236 -14.93 4.63 26.48
N ARG A 237 -16.06 4.09 26.98
CA ARG A 237 -16.16 3.51 28.32
C ARG A 237 -15.96 2.00 28.29
N GLY A 238 -15.29 1.47 29.32
CA GLY A 238 -15.12 0.05 29.53
C GLY A 238 -13.66 -0.40 29.46
N VAL A 239 -13.49 -1.71 29.29
CA VAL A 239 -12.19 -2.36 29.14
C VAL A 239 -12.04 -2.78 27.68
N PHE A 240 -10.89 -2.43 27.11
CA PHE A 240 -10.56 -2.62 25.71
C PHE A 240 -9.38 -3.57 25.57
N ASN A 241 -9.30 -4.19 24.40
CA ASN A 241 -8.12 -4.95 23.98
C ASN A 241 -7.48 -4.24 22.79
N LEU A 242 -6.19 -3.98 22.88
CA LEU A 242 -5.42 -3.38 21.80
C LEU A 242 -4.71 -4.47 21.01
N LYS A 243 -4.96 -4.50 19.70
CA LYS A 243 -4.29 -5.37 18.75
C LYS A 243 -3.32 -4.54 17.91
N LEU A 244 -2.05 -4.91 17.90
CA LEU A 244 -1.00 -4.34 17.05
C LEU A 244 -0.55 -5.38 16.01
N TRP A 245 0.01 -4.95 14.89
CA TRP A 245 0.72 -5.84 13.97
C TRP A 245 1.91 -5.14 13.33
N GLY A 246 2.91 -5.95 12.98
CA GLY A 246 4.15 -5.50 12.37
C GLY A 246 4.08 -5.39 10.84
N GLN A 247 5.08 -4.78 10.23
CA GLN A 247 5.25 -4.81 8.76
C GLN A 247 5.77 -6.17 8.27
N GLU A 248 6.44 -6.91 9.16
CA GLU A 248 7.09 -8.17 8.86
C GLU A 248 6.07 -9.32 8.75
N ALA A 249 6.20 -10.18 7.74
CA ALA A 249 5.28 -11.32 7.51
C ALA A 249 5.28 -12.36 8.66
N SER A 250 6.34 -12.40 9.47
CA SER A 250 6.46 -13.20 10.69
C SER A 250 6.02 -12.45 11.96
N GLY A 251 5.81 -11.14 11.88
CA GLY A 251 5.30 -10.29 12.97
C GLY A 251 3.82 -10.53 13.13
N GLY A 252 3.46 -11.60 13.84
CA GLY A 252 2.09 -11.91 14.20
C GLY A 252 1.37 -10.72 14.86
N SER A 253 0.05 -10.80 14.96
CA SER A 253 -0.69 -9.81 15.73
C SER A 253 -0.32 -9.91 17.22
N GLU A 254 0.03 -8.78 17.82
CA GLU A 254 0.37 -8.63 19.23
C GLU A 254 -0.88 -8.12 19.96
N PHE A 255 -1.26 -8.76 21.07
CA PHE A 255 -2.49 -8.45 21.78
C PHE A 255 -2.23 -7.98 23.21
N PHE A 256 -2.83 -6.86 23.58
CA PHE A 256 -2.70 -6.23 24.88
C PHE A 256 -4.10 -6.03 25.48
N ASP A 257 -4.45 -6.86 26.45
CA ASP A 257 -5.77 -6.82 27.10
C ASP A 257 -5.76 -5.84 28.28
N GLY A 258 -6.93 -5.36 28.71
CA GLY A 258 -7.04 -4.56 29.93
C GLY A 258 -6.73 -3.07 29.77
N VAL A 259 -6.81 -2.56 28.54
CA VAL A 259 -6.70 -1.12 28.25
C VAL A 259 -7.96 -0.42 28.77
N THR A 260 -7.79 0.66 29.52
CA THR A 260 -8.90 1.50 29.99
C THR A 260 -8.54 2.96 29.81
N PHE A 261 -9.52 3.83 29.63
CA PHE A 261 -9.31 5.26 29.44
C PHE A 261 -9.84 6.06 30.65
N PRO A 262 -9.36 7.31 30.84
CA PRO A 262 -9.92 8.26 31.80
C PRO A 262 -11.42 8.59 31.57
#